data_AF-A0A3D2GPF8-F1
#
_entry.id   AF-A0A3D2GPF8-F1
#
_cell.length_a   1.000
_cell.length_b   1.000
_cell.length_c   1.000
_cell.angle_alpha   90.00
_cell.angle_beta   90.00
_cell.angle_gamma   90.00
#
_symmetry.space_group_name_H-M   'P 1'
#
loop_
_entity.id
_entity.type
_entity.pdbx_description
1 polymer ?
#
loop_
_entity_poly.entity_id
_entity_poly.type
_entity_poly.pdbx_seq_one_letter_code
_entity_poly.pdbx_strand_id
1 'polypeptide(L)'
;TLHLRMERHCENAQKVAEFLEEHDDVAWVNYAGLPSSKYYDLSRKYLPKGAGAVFTFGLKGGYEAGVKLCESVELLSHLAN
;
A
#
# COMPACT_ATOMS: atom_id res chain seq x y z
N THR A 1 19.72 13.00 1.47
CA THR A 1 18.77 12.23 2.30
C THR A 1 17.94 11.20 1.53
N LEU A 2 18.18 10.97 0.22
CA LEU A 2 17.36 10.06 -0.58
C LEU A 2 17.31 8.63 -0.04
N HIS A 3 18.47 8.04 0.27
CA HIS A 3 18.57 6.66 0.77
C HIS A 3 17.77 6.45 2.06
N LEU A 4 17.89 7.37 3.03
CA LEU A 4 17.15 7.31 4.30
C LEU A 4 15.63 7.41 4.08
N ARG A 5 15.18 8.29 3.17
CA ARG A 5 13.75 8.43 2.88
C ARG A 5 13.18 7.18 2.21
N MET A 6 13.92 6.60 1.25
CA MET A 6 13.44 5.41 0.53
C MET A 6 13.28 4.20 1.45
N GLU A 7 14.22 3.99 2.37
CA GLU A 7 14.12 2.93 3.39
C GLU A 7 12.83 3.12 4.21
N ARG A 8 12.63 4.31 4.79
CA ARG A 8 11.43 4.57 5.60
C ARG A 8 10.13 4.49 4.80
N HIS A 9 10.13 4.94 3.55
CA HIS A 9 8.96 4.84 2.68
C HIS A 9 8.61 3.38 2.37
N CYS A 10 9.59 2.53 2.07
CA CYS A 10 9.35 1.11 1.81
C CYS A 10 8.90 0.38 3.07
N GLU A 11 9.53 0.64 4.22
CA GLU A 11 9.13 0.08 5.52
C GLU A 11 7.68 0.43 5.88
N ASN A 12 7.30 1.70 5.71
CA ASN A 12 5.95 2.16 5.99
C ASN A 12 4.94 1.52 5.03
N ALA A 13 5.24 1.46 3.74
CA ALA A 13 4.36 0.86 2.75
C ALA A 13 4.14 -0.63 3.00
N GLN A 14 5.19 -1.39 3.35
CA GLN A 14 5.07 -2.79 3.72
C GLN A 14 4.10 -2.98 4.91
N LYS A 15 4.31 -2.23 5.99
CA LYS A 15 3.46 -2.33 7.20
C LYS A 15 2.01 -1.95 6.93
N VAL A 16 1.77 -0.92 6.14
CA VAL A 16 0.41 -0.49 5.79
C VAL A 16 -0.26 -1.51 4.86
N ALA A 17 0.47 -2.06 3.90
CA ALA A 17 -0.06 -3.10 3.02
C ALA A 17 -0.45 -4.37 3.78
N GLU A 18 0.39 -4.82 4.73
CA GLU A 18 0.11 -5.96 5.62
C GLU A 18 -1.11 -5.67 6.51
N PHE A 19 -1.17 -4.49 7.13
CA PHE A 19 -2.32 -4.06 7.92
C PHE A 19 -3.64 -4.08 7.12
N LEU A 20 -3.60 -3.59 5.88
CA LEU A 20 -4.78 -3.57 5.01
C LEU A 20 -5.16 -4.97 4.51
N GLU A 21 -4.21 -5.88 4.32
CA GLU A 21 -4.47 -7.25 3.88
C GLU A 21 -5.25 -8.06 4.93
N GLU A 22 -5.04 -7.74 6.21
CA GLU A 22 -5.73 -8.36 7.34
C GLU A 22 -7.04 -7.65 7.73
N HIS A 23 -7.36 -6.50 7.14
CA HIS A 23 -8.48 -5.67 7.56
C HIS A 23 -9.83 -6.16 6.99
N ASP A 24 -10.83 -6.35 7.84
CA ASP A 24 -12.12 -6.94 7.47
C ASP A 24 -12.89 -6.16 6.39
N ASP A 25 -12.76 -4.83 6.33
CA ASP A 25 -13.42 -4.03 5.29
C ASP A 25 -12.68 -3.98 3.94
N VAL A 26 -11.48 -4.55 3.86
CA VAL A 26 -10.65 -4.58 2.65
C VAL A 26 -10.91 -5.87 1.87
N ALA A 27 -11.17 -5.74 0.57
CA ALA A 27 -11.44 -6.85 -0.33
C ALA A 27 -10.17 -7.44 -0.93
N TRP A 28 -9.17 -6.59 -1.21
CA TRP A 28 -7.89 -7.00 -1.78
C TRP A 28 -6.84 -5.90 -1.58
N VAL A 29 -5.57 -6.31 -1.56
CA VAL A 29 -4.40 -5.42 -1.59
C VAL A 29 -3.50 -5.81 -2.75
N ASN A 30 -2.94 -4.82 -3.44
CA ASN A 30 -1.98 -5.00 -4.51
C ASN A 30 -0.69 -4.24 -4.16
N TYR A 31 0.28 -4.99 -3.63
CA TYR A 31 1.61 -4.51 -3.33
C TYR A 31 2.63 -5.60 -3.61
N ALA A 32 3.69 -5.28 -4.35
CA ALA A 32 4.68 -6.29 -4.75
C ALA A 32 5.53 -6.83 -3.57
N GLY A 33 5.48 -6.19 -2.40
CA GLY A 33 6.11 -6.65 -1.17
C GLY A 33 5.30 -7.67 -0.37
N LEU A 34 4.02 -7.90 -0.72
CA LEU A 34 3.18 -8.89 -0.05
C LEU A 34 3.42 -10.31 -0.61
N PRO A 35 3.47 -11.36 0.24
CA PRO A 35 3.57 -12.75 -0.21
C PRO A 35 2.42 -13.20 -1.13
N SER A 36 1.24 -12.59 -0.98
CA SER A 36 0.05 -12.84 -1.80
C SER A 36 0.18 -12.27 -3.23
N SER A 37 1.14 -11.39 -3.48
CA SER A 37 1.31 -10.75 -4.78
C SER A 37 1.93 -11.70 -5.81
N LYS A 38 1.33 -11.74 -7.01
CA LYS A 38 1.92 -12.45 -8.17
C LYS A 38 3.32 -11.97 -8.56
N TYR A 39 3.74 -10.81 -8.08
CA TYR A 39 5.06 -10.23 -8.36
C TYR A 39 6.05 -10.38 -7.19
N TYR A 40 5.69 -11.07 -6.11
CA TYR A 40 6.51 -11.18 -4.90
C TYR A 40 7.93 -11.72 -5.18
N ASP A 41 8.05 -12.78 -5.97
CA ASP A 41 9.37 -13.33 -6.31
C ASP A 41 10.19 -12.39 -7.19
N LEU A 42 9.53 -11.65 -8.08
CA LEU A 42 10.20 -10.67 -8.94
C LEU A 42 10.63 -9.44 -8.13
N SER A 43 9.86 -9.02 -7.12
CA SER A 43 10.26 -7.93 -6.23
C SER A 43 11.46 -8.33 -5.38
N ARG A 44 11.54 -9.56 -4.88
CA ARG A 44 12.74 -10.05 -4.17
C ARG A 44 13.98 -10.09 -5.06
N LYS A 45 13.82 -10.40 -6.35
CA LYS A 45 14.93 -10.43 -7.31
C LYS A 45 15.40 -9.03 -7.70
N TYR A 46 14.49 -8.14 -8.06
CA TYR A 46 14.83 -6.84 -8.66
C TYR A 46 14.84 -5.69 -7.67
N LEU A 47 14.12 -5.81 -6.56
CA LEU A 47 13.93 -4.78 -5.53
C LEU A 47 14.25 -5.31 -4.11
N PRO A 48 15.43 -5.93 -3.88
CA PRO A 48 15.74 -6.60 -2.60
C PRO A 48 15.80 -5.66 -1.38
N LYS A 49 15.78 -4.34 -1.61
CA LYS A 49 15.82 -3.30 -0.56
C LYS A 49 14.45 -2.66 -0.29
N GLY A 50 13.37 -3.17 -0.90
CA GLY A 50 12.02 -2.68 -0.72
C GLY A 50 11.28 -2.45 -2.05
N ALA A 51 10.01 -2.86 -2.11
CA ALA A 51 9.19 -2.84 -3.31
C ALA A 51 8.55 -1.47 -3.62
N GLY A 52 9.20 -0.38 -3.19
CA GLY A 52 8.68 0.98 -3.33
C GLY A 52 7.60 1.32 -2.30
N ALA A 53 7.02 2.52 -2.46
CA ALA A 53 6.14 3.13 -1.48
C ALA A 53 4.68 3.23 -1.93
N VAL A 54 4.37 2.71 -3.12
CA VAL A 54 3.05 2.80 -3.75
C VAL A 54 2.40 1.43 -3.74
N PHE A 55 1.15 1.39 -3.31
CA PHE A 55 0.30 0.21 -3.31
C PHE A 55 -1.13 0.65 -3.60
N THR A 56 -1.99 -0.30 -3.97
CA THR A 56 -3.43 -0.07 -4.10
C THR A 56 -4.20 -1.11 -3.32
N PHE A 57 -5.42 -0.78 -2.92
CA PHE A 57 -6.32 -1.71 -2.24
C PHE A 57 -7.76 -1.37 -2.63
N GLY A 58 -8.65 -2.33 -2.49
CA GLY A 58 -10.08 -2.16 -2.74
C GLY A 58 -10.88 -2.44 -1.49
N LEU A 59 -11.90 -1.63 -1.22
CA LEU A 59 -12.84 -1.84 -0.12
C LEU A 59 -13.99 -2.76 -0.53
N LYS A 60 -14.48 -3.59 0.39
CA LYS A 60 -15.67 -4.44 0.18
C LYS A 60 -16.93 -3.60 -0.08
N GLY A 61 -16.99 -2.39 0.49
CA GLY A 61 -18.08 -1.43 0.28
C GLY A 61 -18.08 -0.71 -1.07
N GLY A 62 -17.13 -1.02 -1.97
CA GLY A 62 -17.08 -0.46 -3.32
C GLY A 62 -16.75 1.04 -3.37
N TYR A 63 -17.26 1.71 -4.42
CA TYR A 63 -16.88 3.08 -4.75
C TYR A 63 -17.22 4.10 -3.65
N GLU A 64 -18.44 4.07 -3.12
CA GLU A 64 -18.90 5.01 -2.09
C GLU A 64 -18.07 4.90 -0.80
N ALA A 65 -17.70 3.67 -0.41
CA ALA A 65 -16.80 3.47 0.72
C ALA A 65 -15.40 4.04 0.45
N GLY A 66 -14.93 3.96 -0.80
CA GLY A 66 -13.66 4.56 -1.24
C GLY A 66 -13.67 6.08 -1.14
N VAL A 67 -14.74 6.73 -1.63
CA VAL A 67 -14.93 8.19 -1.51
C VAL A 67 -14.92 8.59 -0.04
N LYS A 68 -15.74 7.93 0.79
CA LYS A 68 -15.82 8.21 2.23
C LYS A 68 -14.47 8.03 2.93
N LEU A 69 -13.71 6.98 2.60
CA LEU A 69 -12.39 6.76 3.19
C LEU A 69 -11.45 7.92 2.83
N CYS A 70 -11.36 8.28 1.55
CA CYS A 70 -10.53 9.38 1.06
C CYS A 70 -10.88 10.72 1.70
N GLU A 71 -12.15 10.97 1.99
CA GLU A 71 -12.61 12.22 2.65
C GLU A 71 -12.40 12.19 4.18
N SER A 72 -12.35 11.01 4.80
CA SER A 72 -12.27 10.87 6.27
C SER A 72 -10.86 10.94 6.85
N VAL A 73 -9.83 10.81 6.02
CA VAL A 73 -8.44 10.76 6.48
C VAL A 73 -7.88 12.17 6.69
N GLU A 74 -7.39 12.45 7.90
CA GLU A 74 -6.90 13.80 8.26
C GLU A 74 -5.40 13.97 8.00
N LEU A 75 -4.64 12.87 8.04
CA LEU A 75 -3.18 12.89 7.86
C LEU A 75 -2.75 12.75 6.39
N LEU A 76 -3.54 12.02 5.59
CA LEU A 76 -3.22 11.75 4.20
C LEU A 76 -3.75 12.89 3.33
N SER A 77 -2.89 13.46 2.49
CA SER A 77 -3.29 14.56 1.61
C SER A 77 -4.13 14.04 0.45
N HIS A 78 -5.30 14.64 0.24
CA HIS A 78 -6.16 14.39 -0.91
C HIS A 78 -5.59 15.09 -2.15
N LEU A 79 -4.67 14.41 -2.85
CA LEU A 79 -4.01 14.92 -4.04
C LEU A 79 -4.74 14.43 -5.30
N ALA A 80 -5.72 15.20 -5.74
CA ALA A 80 -6.35 15.08 -7.06
C ALA A 80 -6.25 16.45 -7.74
N ASN A 81 -5.17 16.66 -8.50
CA ASN A 81 -4.97 17.84 -9.36
C ASN A 81 -5.28 17.49 -10.81
#